data_AF-A0AAU5BU30-F1
#
_entry.id   AF-A0AAU5BU30-F1
#
_cell.length_a   1.000
_cell.length_b   1.000
_cell.length_c   1.000
_cell.angle_alpha   90.00
_cell.angle_beta   90.00
_cell.angle_gamma   90.00
#
_symmetry.space_group_name_H-M   'P 1'
#
loop_
_entity.id
_entity.type
_entity.pdbx_description
1 polymer ?
#
loop_
_entity_poly.entity_id
_entity_poly.type
_entity_poly.pdbx_seq_one_letter_code
_entity_poly.pdbx_strand_id
1 'polypeptide(L)'
;MTDRADRTGGTDRRALERALREAGVPETYYWIEGVHEPAPTPPDFVYLRTEPGGGGWETGVYERGAYEPVATHPTEAAACDHLRTLLGG
;
A
#
# COMPACT_ATOMS: atom_id res chain seq x y z
N MET A 1 18.49 9.48 27.74
CA MET A 1 18.77 8.31 26.89
C MET A 1 18.08 8.59 25.56
N THR A 2 18.85 9.18 24.66
CA THR A 2 18.58 9.60 23.27
C THR A 2 17.84 8.49 22.51
N ASP A 3 16.91 8.71 21.58
CA ASP A 3 16.70 9.81 20.64
C ASP A 3 15.24 9.77 20.13
N ARG A 4 14.68 10.95 19.83
CA ARG A 4 13.42 11.11 19.09
C ARG A 4 13.69 10.98 17.58
N ALA A 5 13.86 9.76 17.08
CA ALA A 5 13.72 9.43 15.67
C ALA A 5 12.51 8.48 15.62
N ASP A 6 11.31 8.87 15.16
CA ASP A 6 11.05 9.02 13.73
C ASP A 6 9.70 9.75 13.45
N ARG A 7 9.34 10.76 14.25
CA ARG A 7 7.99 11.36 14.18
C ARG A 7 7.81 12.46 13.11
N THR A 8 8.61 12.44 12.03
CA THR A 8 8.40 13.29 10.84
C THR A 8 9.12 12.70 9.61
N GLY A 9 8.37 12.30 8.57
CA GLY A 9 8.84 12.51 7.18
C GLY A 9 8.51 11.50 6.07
N GLY A 10 7.82 10.37 6.33
CA GLY A 10 7.42 9.41 5.28
C GLY A 10 5.91 9.32 5.08
N THR A 11 5.44 9.00 3.87
CA THR A 11 4.02 8.77 3.58
C THR A 11 3.50 7.54 4.34
N ASP A 12 2.51 7.72 5.21
CA ASP A 12 1.73 6.60 5.76
C ASP A 12 0.61 6.19 4.81
N ARG A 13 0.01 5.02 5.04
CA ARG A 13 -1.04 4.45 4.20
C ARG A 13 -2.30 5.32 4.06
N ARG A 14 -2.62 6.15 5.06
CA ARG A 14 -3.77 7.07 5.00
C ARG A 14 -3.43 8.30 4.17
N ALA A 15 -2.19 8.78 4.28
CA ALA A 15 -1.68 9.85 3.43
C ALA A 15 -1.58 9.40 1.97
N LEU A 16 -1.16 8.15 1.73
CA LEU A 16 -1.18 7.53 0.42
C LEU A 16 -2.60 7.50 -0.17
N GLU A 17 -3.56 6.97 0.59
CA GLU A 17 -4.94 6.86 0.11
C GLU A 17 -5.55 8.21 -0.27
N ARG A 18 -5.32 9.26 0.55
CA ARG A 18 -5.74 10.62 0.21
C ARG A 18 -5.08 11.10 -1.09
N ALA A 19 -3.78 10.88 -1.25
CA ALA A 19 -3.06 11.28 -2.45
C ALA A 19 -3.56 10.54 -3.72
N LEU A 20 -3.90 9.25 -3.61
CA LEU A 20 -4.49 8.48 -4.72
C LEU A 20 -5.87 9.01 -5.11
N ARG A 21 -6.72 9.33 -4.14
CA ARG A 21 -8.02 9.97 -4.37
C ARG A 21 -7.88 11.34 -5.03
N GLU A 22 -7.00 12.19 -4.51
CA GLU A 22 -6.71 13.52 -5.06
C GLU A 22 -6.16 13.45 -6.48
N ALA A 23 -5.39 12.41 -6.81
CA ALA A 23 -4.89 12.14 -8.15
C ALA A 23 -5.93 11.52 -9.10
N GLY A 24 -7.12 11.16 -8.61
CA GLY A 24 -8.19 10.56 -9.42
C GLY A 24 -7.96 9.09 -9.79
N VAL A 25 -7.11 8.37 -9.04
CA VAL A 25 -6.93 6.93 -9.24
C VAL A 25 -8.24 6.20 -8.90
N PRO A 26 -8.76 5.34 -9.80
CA PRO A 26 -9.99 4.61 -9.51
C PRO A 26 -9.90 3.77 -8.24
N GLU A 27 -10.89 3.89 -7.36
CA GLU A 27 -10.92 3.17 -6.07
C GLU A 27 -10.92 1.64 -6.22
N THR A 28 -11.31 1.13 -7.39
CA THR A 28 -11.27 -0.30 -7.70
C THR A 28 -9.86 -0.83 -8.00
N TYR A 29 -8.87 0.05 -8.20
CA TYR A 29 -7.54 -0.35 -8.63
C TYR A 29 -6.61 -0.72 -7.48
N TYR A 30 -6.97 -0.40 -6.24
CA TYR A 30 -6.10 -0.65 -5.10
C TYR A 30 -6.85 -1.12 -3.85
N TRP A 31 -6.17 -1.93 -3.04
CA TRP A 31 -6.54 -2.26 -1.66
C TRP A 31 -5.39 -1.85 -0.73
N ILE A 32 -5.71 -1.19 0.38
CA ILE A 32 -4.73 -0.76 1.38
C ILE A 32 -5.19 -1.25 2.75
N GLU A 33 -4.41 -2.16 3.34
CA GLU A 33 -4.76 -2.82 4.59
C GLU A 33 -5.17 -1.84 5.69
N GLY A 34 -6.42 -1.99 6.16
CA GLY A 34 -7.01 -1.18 7.23
C GLY A 34 -7.35 0.26 6.85
N VAL A 35 -7.30 0.61 5.56
CA VAL A 35 -7.60 1.97 5.06
C VAL A 35 -8.67 1.96 3.99
N HIS A 36 -8.49 1.16 2.94
CA HIS A 36 -9.37 1.15 1.77
C HIS A 36 -9.52 -0.26 1.25
N GLU A 37 -10.77 -0.66 1.01
CA GLU A 37 -11.12 -1.93 0.39
C GLU A 37 -12.08 -1.68 -0.78
N PRO A 38 -11.74 -2.14 -2.00
CA PRO A 38 -12.59 -1.94 -3.15
C PRO A 38 -13.85 -2.83 -3.03
N ALA A 39 -15.01 -2.25 -3.26
CA ALA A 39 -16.31 -2.93 -3.16
C ALA A 39 -17.21 -2.63 -4.38
N PRO A 40 -17.74 -3.65 -5.09
CA PRO A 40 -17.45 -5.09 -4.89
C PRO A 40 -15.98 -5.40 -5.19
N THR A 41 -15.47 -6.51 -4.65
CA THR A 41 -14.09 -6.94 -4.90
C THR A 41 -13.87 -7.14 -6.40
N PRO A 42 -12.99 -6.35 -7.04
CA PRO A 42 -12.68 -6.52 -8.45
C PRO A 42 -11.83 -7.78 -8.66
N PRO A 43 -11.80 -8.34 -9.89
CA PRO A 43 -10.97 -9.49 -10.18
C PRO A 43 -9.48 -9.20 -10.02
N ASP A 44 -9.08 -7.95 -10.26
CA ASP A 44 -7.69 -7.51 -10.26
C ASP A 44 -7.54 -6.15 -9.53
N PHE A 45 -6.56 -6.01 -8.65
CA PHE A 45 -6.17 -4.75 -7.99
C PHE A 45 -4.73 -4.84 -7.44
N VAL A 46 -4.04 -3.71 -7.30
CA VAL A 46 -2.76 -3.69 -6.55
C VAL A 46 -3.03 -3.59 -5.06
N TYR A 47 -2.08 -4.04 -4.24
CA TYR A 47 -2.25 -3.97 -2.79
C TYR A 47 -1.03 -3.49 -2.02
N LEU A 48 -1.31 -2.99 -0.82
CA LEU A 48 -0.34 -2.77 0.26
C LEU A 48 -0.85 -3.42 1.55
N ARG A 49 -0.04 -4.26 2.17
CA ARG A 49 -0.29 -4.87 3.49
C ARG A 49 0.97 -5.05 4.33
N THR A 50 0.79 -5.37 5.59
CA THR A 50 1.83 -5.99 6.42
C THR A 50 2.19 -7.37 5.87
N GLU A 51 3.47 -7.72 5.92
CA GLU A 51 3.96 -9.01 5.45
C GLU A 51 3.35 -10.16 6.28
N PRO A 52 2.88 -11.26 5.65
CA PRO A 52 2.43 -12.44 6.38
C PRO A 52 3.54 -12.99 7.28
N GLY A 53 3.30 -13.06 8.59
CA GLY A 53 4.30 -13.46 9.58
C GLY A 53 4.96 -12.29 10.32
N GLY A 54 4.70 -11.05 9.89
CA GLY A 54 5.14 -9.82 10.53
C GLY A 54 6.59 -9.45 10.22
N GLY A 55 6.98 -8.21 10.56
CA GLY A 55 8.36 -7.72 10.41
C GLY A 55 8.61 -6.83 9.19
N GLY A 56 7.62 -6.67 8.30
CA GLY A 56 7.76 -5.82 7.14
C GLY A 56 6.42 -5.48 6.49
N TRP A 57 6.55 -4.88 5.31
CA TRP A 57 5.45 -4.47 4.44
C TRP A 57 5.58 -5.18 3.11
N GLU A 58 4.45 -5.46 2.48
CA GLU A 58 4.38 -6.11 1.18
C GLU A 58 3.47 -5.29 0.27
N THR A 59 3.92 -5.13 -0.97
CA THR A 59 3.07 -4.68 -2.07
C THR A 59 3.00 -5.77 -3.13
N GLY A 60 1.85 -5.92 -3.77
CA GLY A 60 1.69 -6.90 -4.82
C GLY A 60 0.44 -6.65 -5.66
N VAL A 61 0.06 -7.67 -6.41
CA VAL A 61 -1.18 -7.69 -7.18
C VAL A 61 -2.09 -8.77 -6.64
N TYR A 62 -3.37 -8.47 -6.55
CA TYR A 62 -4.40 -9.48 -6.47
C TYR A 62 -4.88 -9.73 -7.89
N GLU A 63 -4.83 -10.99 -8.33
CA GLU A 63 -5.33 -11.40 -9.63
C GLU A 63 -6.16 -12.67 -9.48
N ARG A 64 -7.41 -12.62 -9.95
CA ARG A 64 -8.31 -13.77 -10.09
C ARG A 64 -8.46 -14.64 -8.82
N GLY A 65 -8.41 -14.04 -7.64
CA GLY A 65 -8.53 -14.80 -6.38
C GLY A 65 -7.24 -14.92 -5.57
N ALA A 66 -6.09 -14.60 -6.15
CA ALA A 66 -4.78 -14.86 -5.56
C ALA A 66 -4.00 -13.57 -5.28
N TYR A 67 -3.34 -13.51 -4.12
CA TYR A 67 -2.38 -12.46 -3.79
C TYR A 67 -0.99 -12.90 -4.26
N GLU A 68 -0.39 -12.12 -5.16
CA GLU A 68 0.94 -12.33 -5.71
C GLU A 68 1.87 -11.19 -5.25
N PRO A 69 2.76 -11.45 -4.26
CA PRO A 69 3.72 -10.46 -3.79
C PRO A 69 4.66 -10.00 -4.91
N VAL A 70 4.80 -8.69 -5.08
CA VAL A 70 5.76 -8.09 -6.03
C VAL A 70 7.03 -7.66 -5.32
N ALA A 71 6.92 -7.07 -4.14
CA ALA A 71 8.07 -6.59 -3.36
C ALA A 71 7.76 -6.53 -1.87
N THR A 72 8.79 -6.74 -1.05
CA THR A 72 8.78 -6.54 0.39
C THR A 72 9.60 -5.30 0.76
N HIS A 73 9.17 -4.60 1.80
CA HIS A 73 9.72 -3.32 2.22
C HIS A 73 9.90 -3.29 3.74
N PRO A 74 11.01 -2.72 4.23
CA PRO A 74 11.28 -2.66 5.67
C PRO A 74 10.41 -1.61 6.39
N THR A 75 9.78 -0.68 5.65
CA THR A 75 9.00 0.42 6.23
C THR A 75 7.71 0.65 5.47
N GLU A 76 6.71 1.20 6.16
CA GLU A 76 5.42 1.56 5.58
C GLU A 76 5.59 2.61 4.47
N ALA A 77 6.49 3.58 4.69
CA ALA A 77 6.77 4.63 3.72
C ALA A 77 7.34 4.08 2.40
N ALA A 78 8.32 3.16 2.48
CA ALA A 78 8.87 2.52 1.28
C ALA A 78 7.82 1.71 0.51
N ALA A 79 6.93 1.00 1.22
CA ALA A 79 5.81 0.31 0.60
C ALA A 79 4.80 1.28 -0.05
N CYS A 80 4.51 2.41 0.60
CA CYS A 80 3.64 3.44 0.03
C CYS A 80 4.21 4.03 -1.26
N ASP A 81 5.49 4.35 -1.28
CA ASP A 81 6.17 4.87 -2.48
C ASP A 81 6.17 3.85 -3.62
N HIS A 82 6.39 2.57 -3.29
CA HIS A 82 6.32 1.50 -4.28
C HIS A 82 4.90 1.32 -4.83
N LEU A 83 3.87 1.33 -3.99
CA LEU A 83 2.47 1.24 -4.45
C LEU A 83 2.10 2.37 -5.41
N ARG A 84 2.55 3.61 -5.15
CA ARG A 84 2.36 4.75 -6.07
C ARG A 84 2.98 4.50 -7.43
N THR A 85 4.17 3.89 -7.45
CA THR A 85 4.86 3.55 -8.70
C THR A 85 4.08 2.51 -9.51
N LEU A 86 3.47 1.50 -8.85
CA LEU A 86 2.64 0.51 -9.52
C LEU A 86 1.36 1.11 -10.14
N LEU A 87 0.81 2.19 -9.54
CA LEU A 87 -0.45 2.81 -9.95
C LEU A 87 -0.30 3.97 -10.96
N GLY A 88 0.91 4.50 -11.12
CA GLY A 88 1.15 5.75 -11.86
C GLY A 88 2.37 5.71 -12.77
N GLY A 89 2.78 4.52 -13.23
CA GLY A 89 3.78 4.37 -14.29
C GLY A 89 3.41 5.11 -15.57
#